data_AF-A0AAU9VW95-F1
#
_entry.id   AF-A0AAU9VW95-F1
#
_cell.length_a   1.000
_cell.length_b   1.000
_cell.length_c   1.000
_cell.angle_alpha   90.00
_cell.angle_beta   90.00
_cell.angle_gamma   90.00
#
_symmetry.space_group_name_H-M   'P 1'
#
loop_
_entity.id
_entity.type
_entity.pdbx_description
1 polymer ?
#
loop_
_entity_poly.entity_id
_entity_poly.type
_entity_poly.pdbx_seq_one_letter_code
_entity_poly.pdbx_strand_id
1 'polypeptide(L)'
;MLNAQIISLRRQGKENVKHKPAIENENLAKLKASQAIAVTNPLSLLRNVWFHVVLFFCRRGREGQRELKRSSFTFEALDNMMKSISEAAKLSKMYTNHSVRATAITSWSNAGIQNRHIMAISGHRSEQSLAHYNTQPSTSQLQHCSEVLSSSL
;
A
#
# COMPACT_ATOMS: atom_id res chain seq x y z
N MET A 1 -28.83 -4.49 11.62
CA MET A 1 -29.09 -3.07 11.34
C MET A 1 -27.82 -2.23 11.20
N LEU A 2 -26.81 -2.37 12.09
CA LEU A 2 -25.58 -1.56 12.04
C LEU A 2 -24.81 -1.63 10.70
N ASN A 3 -24.65 -2.83 10.13
CA ASN A 3 -23.98 -3.01 8.84
C ASN A 3 -24.70 -2.31 7.68
N ALA A 4 -26.03 -2.25 7.70
CA ALA A 4 -26.81 -1.57 6.66
C ALA A 4 -26.65 -0.05 6.76
N GLN A 5 -26.62 0.50 7.98
CA GLN A 5 -26.33 1.91 8.22
C GLN A 5 -24.89 2.29 7.85
N ILE A 6 -23.92 1.42 8.15
CA ILE A 6 -22.53 1.62 7.71
C ILE A 6 -22.49 1.68 6.18
N ILE A 7 -23.10 0.72 5.48
CA ILE A 7 -23.13 0.69 4.01
C ILE A 7 -23.81 1.94 3.43
N SER A 8 -24.89 2.44 4.03
CA SER A 8 -25.54 3.67 3.56
C SER A 8 -24.66 4.91 3.76
N LEU A 9 -23.97 5.01 4.90
CA LEU A 9 -22.98 6.05 5.17
C LEU A 9 -21.80 6.00 4.19
N ARG A 10 -21.35 4.78 3.81
CA ARG A 10 -20.34 4.60 2.75
C ARG A 10 -20.81 5.14 1.40
N ARG A 11 -22.04 4.79 1.00
CA ARG A 11 -22.65 5.27 -0.25
C ARG A 11 -22.84 6.80 -0.28
N GLN A 12 -23.07 7.40 0.88
CA GLN A 12 -23.19 8.86 1.04
C GLN A 12 -21.83 9.58 1.13
N GLY A 13 -20.71 8.87 1.02
CA GLY A 13 -19.36 9.45 1.12
C GLY A 13 -19.01 9.96 2.52
N LYS A 14 -19.80 9.65 3.55
CA LYS A 14 -19.59 10.08 4.95
C LYS A 14 -18.63 9.16 5.71
N GLU A 15 -17.70 8.53 4.99
CA GLU A 15 -16.70 7.66 5.61
C GLU A 15 -15.62 8.50 6.29
N ASN A 16 -15.45 8.32 7.60
CA ASN A 16 -14.39 8.95 8.38
C ASN A 16 -13.07 8.17 8.25
N VAL A 17 -12.67 7.83 7.01
CA VAL A 17 -11.49 7.01 6.72
C VAL A 17 -10.27 7.91 6.56
N LYS A 18 -9.39 7.90 7.57
CA LYS A 18 -8.08 8.55 7.48
C LYS A 18 -7.09 7.64 6.74
N HIS A 19 -6.77 7.96 5.49
CA HIS A 19 -5.77 7.24 4.71
C HIS A 19 -4.36 7.45 5.28
N LYS A 20 -3.52 6.41 5.20
CA LYS A 20 -2.10 6.50 5.60
C LYS A 20 -1.26 6.94 4.40
N PRO A 21 -0.24 7.79 4.60
CA PRO A 21 0.63 8.24 3.52
C PRO A 21 1.49 7.09 2.98
N ALA A 22 1.86 7.19 1.71
CA ALA A 22 2.85 6.32 1.07
C ALA A 22 4.24 6.46 1.73
N ILE A 23 5.06 5.41 1.58
CA ILE A 23 6.47 5.42 1.96
C ILE A 23 7.22 6.27 0.94
N GLU A 24 7.94 7.28 1.42
CA GLU A 24 8.74 8.19 0.61
C GLU A 24 9.91 7.43 -0.07
N ASN A 25 10.31 7.87 -1.28
CA ASN A 25 11.35 7.19 -2.07
C ASN A 25 12.70 7.10 -1.35
N GLU A 26 13.09 8.14 -0.61
CA GLU A 26 14.30 8.13 0.21
C GLU A 26 14.26 7.04 1.28
N ASN A 27 13.09 6.83 1.89
CA ASN A 27 12.88 5.80 2.88
C ASN A 27 12.84 4.40 2.25
N LEU A 28 12.35 4.27 1.00
CA LEU A 28 12.47 3.02 0.24
C LEU A 28 13.93 2.68 -0.07
N ALA A 29 14.75 3.67 -0.44
CA ALA A 29 16.18 3.47 -0.68
C ALA A 29 16.91 3.07 0.60
N LYS A 30 16.64 3.76 1.72
CA LYS A 30 17.19 3.40 3.04
C LYS A 30 16.77 1.99 3.47
N LEU A 31 15.51 1.61 3.25
CA LEU A 31 15.00 0.28 3.58
C LEU A 31 15.76 -0.81 2.82
N LYS A 32 15.94 -0.65 1.50
CA LYS A 32 16.70 -1.59 0.64
C LYS A 32 18.16 -1.73 1.04
N ALA A 33 18.78 -0.67 1.54
CA ALA A 33 20.17 -0.69 2.02
C ALA A 33 20.31 -1.23 3.46
N SER A 34 19.22 -1.38 4.20
CA SER A 34 19.27 -1.77 5.62
C SER A 34 19.42 -3.28 5.82
N GLN A 35 20.03 -3.67 6.95
CA GLN A 35 20.06 -5.06 7.40
C GLN A 35 18.67 -5.60 7.81
N ALA A 36 17.65 -4.75 7.93
CA ALA A 36 16.32 -5.15 8.39
C ALA A 36 15.59 -6.07 7.39
N ILE A 37 15.91 -5.94 6.10
CA ILE A 37 15.40 -6.79 5.01
C ILE A 37 16.53 -7.43 4.19
N ALA A 38 17.73 -7.53 4.76
CA ALA A 38 18.83 -8.22 4.10
C ALA A 38 18.55 -9.73 3.96
N VAL A 39 19.17 -10.37 2.98
CA VAL A 39 19.09 -11.84 2.79
C VAL A 39 20.14 -12.61 3.61
N THR A 40 20.76 -11.94 4.59
CA THR A 40 21.93 -12.44 5.33
C THR A 40 21.60 -13.28 6.57
N ASN A 41 20.38 -13.17 7.12
CA ASN A 41 19.93 -14.01 8.23
C ASN A 41 18.44 -14.39 8.10
N PRO A 42 17.99 -15.46 8.78
CA PRO A 42 16.62 -15.98 8.62
C PRO A 42 15.51 -14.97 8.93
N LEU A 43 15.72 -14.10 9.92
CA LEU A 43 14.73 -13.11 10.33
C LEU A 43 14.62 -11.97 9.29
N SER A 44 15.75 -11.47 8.80
CA SER A 44 15.76 -10.42 7.78
C SER A 44 15.26 -10.93 6.42
N LEU A 45 15.52 -12.20 6.10
CA LEU A 45 14.94 -12.89 4.95
C LEU A 45 13.41 -12.98 5.07
N LEU A 46 12.89 -13.41 6.23
CA LEU A 46 11.45 -13.45 6.47
C LEU A 46 10.80 -12.07 6.28
N ARG A 47 11.44 -11.01 6.80
CA ARG A 47 11.00 -9.63 6.63
C ARG A 47 11.02 -9.17 5.18
N ASN A 48 12.08 -9.52 4.44
CA ASN A 48 12.22 -9.22 3.02
C ASN A 48 11.09 -9.86 2.20
N VAL A 49 10.92 -11.18 2.34
CA VAL A 49 9.89 -11.95 1.63
C VAL A 49 8.50 -11.41 1.96
N TRP A 50 8.21 -11.17 3.23
CA TRP A 50 6.94 -10.59 3.64
C TRP A 50 6.70 -9.21 3.03
N PHE A 51 7.70 -8.32 3.07
CA PHE A 51 7.59 -6.97 2.52
C PHE A 51 7.29 -7.01 1.02
N HIS A 52 8.01 -7.81 0.25
CA HIS A 52 7.77 -7.96 -1.18
C HIS A 52 6.42 -8.58 -1.49
N VAL A 53 6.00 -9.63 -0.78
CA VAL A 53 4.68 -10.25 -0.96
C VAL A 53 3.55 -9.24 -0.71
N VAL A 54 3.65 -8.45 0.37
CA VAL A 54 2.63 -7.43 0.68
C VAL A 54 2.65 -6.28 -0.32
N LEU A 55 3.84 -5.82 -0.74
CA LEU A 55 4.00 -4.74 -1.69
C LEU A 55 3.49 -5.11 -3.10
N PHE A 56 3.79 -6.33 -3.57
CA PHE A 56 3.42 -6.78 -4.91
C PHE A 56 1.96 -7.24 -5.00
N PHE A 57 1.47 -7.99 -4.01
CA PHE A 57 0.13 -8.58 -4.09
C PHE A 57 -0.96 -7.75 -3.43
N CYS A 58 -0.63 -6.71 -2.66
CA CYS A 58 -1.56 -5.77 -2.03
C CYS A 58 -2.79 -6.42 -1.35
N ARG A 59 -2.64 -7.66 -0.84
CA ARG A 59 -3.78 -8.48 -0.41
C ARG A 59 -4.54 -7.81 0.73
N ARG A 60 -5.86 -7.81 0.60
CA ARG A 60 -6.79 -7.17 1.52
C ARG A 60 -6.89 -8.01 2.81
N GLY A 61 -6.18 -7.62 3.88
CA GLY A 61 -6.26 -8.28 5.19
C GLY A 61 -5.96 -9.79 5.17
N ARG A 62 -6.46 -10.51 6.19
CA ARG A 62 -6.15 -11.91 6.51
C ARG A 62 -6.63 -12.96 5.49
N GLU A 63 -7.05 -12.62 4.26
CA GLU A 63 -7.71 -13.60 3.38
C GLU A 63 -6.82 -14.79 2.97
N GLY A 64 -5.54 -14.56 2.69
CA GLY A 64 -4.58 -15.67 2.52
C GLY A 64 -4.12 -16.31 3.83
N GLN A 65 -4.45 -15.70 4.97
CA GLN A 65 -4.10 -16.13 6.32
C GLN A 65 -5.24 -16.88 7.02
N ARG A 66 -6.46 -16.93 6.44
CA ARG A 66 -7.63 -17.62 7.02
C ARG A 66 -7.44 -19.14 7.06
N GLU A 67 -6.62 -19.68 6.16
CA GLU A 67 -6.28 -21.11 6.13
C GLU A 67 -5.09 -21.44 7.06
N LEU A 68 -4.37 -20.42 7.56
CA LEU A 68 -3.29 -20.61 8.52
C LEU A 68 -3.88 -20.79 9.94
N LYS A 69 -3.49 -21.86 10.61
CA LYS A 69 -3.92 -22.14 12.00
C LYS A 69 -3.11 -21.27 12.97
N ARG A 70 -3.61 -21.06 14.20
CA ARG A 70 -2.85 -20.38 15.28
C ARG A 70 -1.48 -21.03 15.56
N SER A 71 -1.35 -22.32 15.26
CA SER A 71 -0.10 -23.08 15.34
C SER A 71 0.84 -22.88 14.16
N SER A 72 0.42 -22.20 13.09
CA SER A 72 1.23 -21.98 11.90
C SER A 72 2.29 -20.90 12.14
N PHE A 73 1.96 -19.79 12.82
CA PHE A 73 2.91 -18.74 13.25
C PHE A 73 2.31 -17.88 14.38
N THR A 74 3.16 -17.31 15.24
CA THR A 74 2.77 -16.31 16.26
C THR A 74 2.37 -14.98 15.59
N PHE A 75 1.10 -14.62 15.67
CA PHE A 75 0.47 -13.55 14.85
C PHE A 75 0.73 -12.10 15.30
N GLU A 76 1.50 -11.88 16.36
CA GLU A 76 1.76 -10.52 16.88
C GLU A 76 2.73 -9.72 15.99
N ALA A 77 3.59 -10.39 15.22
CA ALA A 77 4.64 -9.74 14.43
C ALA A 77 4.15 -9.07 13.14
N LEU A 78 3.05 -9.55 12.53
CA LEU A 78 2.65 -9.12 11.18
C LEU A 78 1.95 -7.76 11.17
N ASP A 79 1.03 -7.51 12.10
CA ASP A 79 0.25 -6.25 12.13
C ASP A 79 1.12 -5.03 12.47
N ASN A 80 2.20 -5.24 13.22
CA ASN A 80 3.20 -4.22 13.55
C ASN A 80 4.51 -4.37 12.75
N MET A 81 4.55 -5.23 11.73
CA MET A 81 5.78 -5.51 10.99
C MET A 81 6.39 -4.25 10.40
N MET A 82 5.59 -3.43 9.71
CA MET A 82 6.11 -2.17 9.14
C MET A 82 6.56 -1.19 10.23
N LYS A 83 5.97 -1.21 11.42
CA LYS A 83 6.42 -0.37 12.54
C LYS A 83 7.78 -0.84 13.04
N SER A 84 7.94 -2.15 13.27
CA SER A 84 9.21 -2.74 13.69
C SER A 84 10.32 -2.50 12.65
N ILE A 85 10.00 -2.61 11.36
CA ILE A 85 10.92 -2.26 10.28
C ILE A 85 11.29 -0.78 10.32
N SER A 86 10.30 0.10 10.54
CA SER A 86 10.54 1.54 10.60
C SER A 86 11.47 1.91 11.76
N GLU A 87 11.32 1.25 12.91
CA GLU A 87 12.14 1.45 14.12
C GLU A 87 13.56 0.93 13.90
N ALA A 88 13.69 -0.32 13.45
CA ALA A 88 14.98 -0.94 13.20
C ALA A 88 15.81 -0.19 12.14
N ALA A 89 15.14 0.38 11.12
CA ALA A 89 15.78 1.15 10.06
C ALA A 89 15.98 2.64 10.41
N LYS A 90 15.56 3.10 11.60
CA LYS A 90 15.64 4.50 12.04
C LYS A 90 15.03 5.48 11.01
N LEU A 91 13.85 5.15 10.49
CA LEU A 91 13.13 6.03 9.58
C LEU A 91 12.67 7.32 10.29
N SER A 92 12.43 8.38 9.52
CA SER A 92 11.98 9.67 10.05
C SER A 92 10.64 9.62 10.79
N LYS A 93 9.82 8.60 10.52
CA LYS A 93 8.55 8.32 11.22
C LYS A 93 8.22 6.83 11.19
N MET A 94 7.33 6.42 12.09
CA MET A 94 6.77 5.07 12.10
C MET A 94 5.70 4.88 11.03
N TYR A 95 5.96 3.97 10.10
CA TYR A 95 4.99 3.56 9.09
C TYR A 95 4.24 2.30 9.51
N THR A 96 3.07 2.10 8.91
CA THR A 96 2.25 0.91 9.14
C THR A 96 2.06 0.13 7.85
N ASN A 97 1.51 -1.08 7.93
CA ASN A 97 1.22 -1.89 6.75
C ASN A 97 0.30 -1.18 5.75
N HIS A 98 -0.56 -0.27 6.24
CA HIS A 98 -1.40 0.58 5.38
C HIS A 98 -0.58 1.58 4.58
N SER A 99 0.54 2.06 5.10
CA SER A 99 1.48 2.91 4.35
C SER A 99 2.12 2.15 3.19
N VAL A 100 2.48 0.88 3.38
CA VAL A 100 3.01 0.02 2.29
C VAL A 100 1.98 -0.12 1.16
N ARG A 101 0.73 -0.39 1.52
CA ARG A 101 -0.38 -0.50 0.57
C ARG A 101 -0.64 0.82 -0.17
N ALA A 102 -0.57 1.95 0.53
CA ALA A 102 -0.69 3.28 -0.08
C ALA A 102 0.42 3.50 -1.13
N THR A 103 1.66 3.15 -0.81
CA THR A 103 2.80 3.26 -1.74
C THR A 103 2.53 2.53 -3.06
N ALA A 104 2.11 1.26 -3.00
CA ALA A 104 1.88 0.48 -4.21
C ALA A 104 0.79 1.10 -5.09
N ILE A 105 -0.30 1.57 -4.49
CA ILE A 105 -1.42 2.19 -5.21
C ILE A 105 -0.98 3.50 -5.88
N THR A 106 -0.27 4.36 -5.16
CA THR A 106 0.27 5.62 -5.72
C THR A 106 1.23 5.32 -6.87
N SER A 107 2.13 4.34 -6.73
CA SER A 107 3.05 3.96 -7.81
C SER A 107 2.31 3.45 -9.06
N TRP A 108 1.31 2.59 -8.91
CA TRP A 108 0.51 2.13 -10.05
C TRP A 108 -0.28 3.25 -10.71
N SER A 109 -0.83 4.16 -9.91
CA SER A 109 -1.56 5.31 -10.43
C SER A 109 -0.65 6.24 -11.24
N ASN A 110 0.54 6.54 -10.73
CA ASN A 110 1.54 7.36 -11.43
C ASN A 110 2.02 6.70 -12.73
N ALA A 111 2.08 5.37 -12.77
CA ALA A 111 2.40 4.60 -13.97
C ALA A 111 1.24 4.51 -14.99
N GLY A 112 0.10 5.17 -14.71
CA GLY A 112 -1.06 5.19 -15.61
C GLY A 112 -1.86 3.89 -15.63
N ILE A 113 -1.67 2.99 -14.66
CA ILE A 113 -2.48 1.77 -14.56
C ILE A 113 -3.93 2.14 -14.26
N GLN A 114 -4.86 1.59 -15.03
CA GLN A 114 -6.29 1.88 -14.88
C GLN A 114 -6.81 1.52 -13.47
N ASN A 115 -7.67 2.39 -12.93
CA ASN A 115 -8.28 2.23 -11.61
C ASN A 115 -8.92 0.85 -11.42
N ARG A 116 -9.58 0.29 -12.44
CA ARG A 116 -10.16 -1.07 -12.37
C ARG A 116 -9.14 -2.15 -12.02
N HIS A 117 -7.93 -2.09 -12.57
CA HIS A 117 -6.87 -3.06 -12.30
C HIS A 117 -6.27 -2.83 -10.91
N ILE A 118 -6.04 -1.57 -10.54
CA ILE A 118 -5.58 -1.19 -9.19
C ILE A 118 -6.58 -1.68 -8.14
N MET A 119 -7.89 -1.49 -8.38
CA MET A 119 -8.96 -1.96 -7.51
C MET A 119 -8.98 -3.48 -7.39
N ALA A 120 -8.83 -4.20 -8.49
CA ALA A 120 -8.80 -5.67 -8.49
C ALA A 120 -7.62 -6.20 -7.66
N ILE A 121 -6.42 -5.65 -7.86
CA ILE A 121 -5.19 -6.11 -7.19
C ILE A 121 -5.19 -5.70 -5.71
N SER A 122 -5.53 -4.45 -5.42
CA SER A 122 -5.59 -3.97 -4.03
C SER A 122 -6.86 -4.45 -3.30
N GLY A 123 -7.88 -4.91 -4.01
CA GLY A 123 -9.19 -5.28 -3.46
C GLY A 123 -10.08 -4.09 -3.08
N HIS A 124 -9.81 -2.86 -3.55
CA HIS A 124 -10.74 -1.73 -3.34
C HIS A 124 -12.06 -1.97 -4.07
N ARG A 125 -13.18 -1.54 -3.45
CA ARG A 125 -14.53 -1.74 -3.99
C ARG A 125 -15.11 -0.51 -4.67
N SER A 126 -14.45 0.64 -4.55
CA SER A 126 -14.86 1.90 -5.16
C SER A 126 -13.64 2.67 -5.66
N GLU A 127 -13.74 3.28 -6.84
CA GLU A 127 -12.72 4.21 -7.35
C GLU A 127 -12.59 5.46 -6.48
N GLN A 128 -13.66 5.88 -5.81
CA GLN A 128 -13.62 7.03 -4.89
C GLN A 128 -12.63 6.79 -3.75
N SER A 129 -12.49 5.53 -3.31
CA SER A 129 -11.50 5.16 -2.28
C SER A 129 -10.05 5.19 -2.78
N LEU A 130 -9.84 5.27 -4.11
CA LEU A 130 -8.53 5.43 -4.72
C LEU A 130 -8.15 6.90 -4.95
N ALA A 131 -9.13 7.81 -5.09
CA ALA A 131 -8.90 9.22 -5.39
C ALA A 131 -7.91 9.89 -4.42
N HIS A 132 -7.89 9.44 -3.16
CA HIS A 132 -7.00 9.98 -2.13
C HIS A 132 -5.50 9.66 -2.34
N TYR A 133 -5.17 8.68 -3.20
CA TYR A 133 -3.78 8.33 -3.52
C TYR A 133 -3.25 9.05 -4.77
N ASN A 134 -4.14 9.73 -5.52
CA ASN A 134 -3.84 10.43 -6.76
C ASN A 134 -4.58 11.77 -6.81
N THR A 135 -4.43 12.59 -5.76
CA THR A 135 -5.06 13.92 -5.69
C THR A 135 -4.46 14.92 -6.67
N GLN A 136 -3.23 14.67 -7.13
CA GLN A 136 -2.57 15.45 -8.16
C GLN A 136 -1.91 14.51 -9.18
N PRO A 137 -2.03 14.80 -10.49
CA PRO A 137 -1.34 14.02 -11.51
C PRO A 137 0.17 14.14 -11.32
N SER A 138 0.88 13.02 -11.51
CA SER A 138 2.34 13.02 -11.54
C SER A 138 2.89 13.83 -12.72
N THR A 139 4.13 14.29 -12.62
CA THR A 139 4.82 15.01 -13.70
C THR A 139 4.80 14.24 -15.02
N SER A 140 4.97 12.92 -14.99
CA SER A 140 4.88 12.06 -16.18
C SER A 140 3.48 12.04 -16.79
N GLN A 141 2.43 12.06 -15.98
CA GLN A 141 1.05 12.17 -16.47
C GLN A 141 0.77 13.54 -17.07
N LEU A 142 1.26 14.62 -16.44
CA LEU A 142 1.16 15.97 -16.98
C LEU A 142 1.89 16.10 -18.32
N GLN A 143 3.10 15.55 -18.41
CA GLN A 143 3.87 15.53 -19.64
C GLN A 143 3.15 14.73 -20.74
N HIS A 144 2.60 13.56 -20.41
CA HIS A 144 1.79 12.79 -21.36
C HIS A 144 0.57 13.57 -21.86
N CYS A 145 -0.15 14.29 -21.00
CA CYS A 145 -1.24 15.16 -21.43
C CYS A 145 -0.75 16.27 -22.37
N SER A 146 0.41 16.86 -22.09
CA SER A 146 1.04 17.87 -22.96
C SER A 146 1.40 17.29 -24.32
N GLU A 147 1.96 16.09 -24.37
CA GLU A 147 2.34 15.39 -25.60
C GLU A 147 1.11 15.08 -26.48
N VAL A 148 0.01 14.62 -25.88
CA VAL A 148 -1.25 14.36 -26.60
C VAL A 148 -1.83 15.63 -27.22
N LEU A 149 -1.79 16.76 -26.52
CA LEU A 149 -2.24 18.03 -27.07
C LEU A 149 -1.31 18.52 -28.18
N SER A 150 -0.01 18.36 -28.00
CA SER A 150 1.01 18.79 -28.98
C SER A 150 1.00 17.96 -30.25
N SER A 151 0.58 16.68 -30.19
CA SER A 151 0.42 15.83 -31.36
C SER A 151 -0.90 16.02 -32.10
N SER A 152 -1.83 16.77 -31.50
CA SER A 152 -3.17 17.05 -32.06
C SER A 152 -3.28 18.46 -32.68
N LEU A 153 -2.21 19.26 -32.60
CA LEU A 153 -2.06 20.59 -33.21
C LEU A 153 -1.07 20.50 -34.37
#